data_AF-A0A2Z2P9Q5-F1
#
_entry.id   AF-A0A2Z2P9Q5-F1
#
_cell.length_a   1.000
_cell.length_b   1.000
_cell.length_c   1.000
_cell.angle_alpha   90.00
_cell.angle_beta   90.00
_cell.angle_gamma   90.00
#
_symmetry.space_group_name_H-M   'P 1'
#
loop_
_entity.id
_entity.type
_entity.pdbx_description
1 polymer ?
#
loop_
_entity_poly.entity_id
_entity_poly.type
_entity_poly.pdbx_seq_one_letter_code
_entity_poly.pdbx_strand_id
1 'polypeptide(L)'
;MAASKADPRVTPQTRLPNPRRGGSPMSFLDRIAAALAPAASDEQRADARRQLEELSVGEPFAEDILAQHRQIEALFAEAREAAGPGAEAAVRELAVLLNGHSMAEEAVVYPDISEHSGKAHAGMAYEEHAMTKVQLAELQKMAPGTREWREKLDHIESAVQQHVYQEESSWLPDVIRHAPVEERQRISMEFREYFQRFDQG
;
A
#
# COMPACT_ATOMS: atom_id res chain seq x y z
N MET A 1 0.94 -46.37 68.91
CA MET A 1 -0.15 -46.10 67.93
C MET A 1 -0.81 -44.79 68.31
N ALA A 2 -0.61 -43.72 67.54
CA ALA A 2 -1.56 -42.62 67.26
C ALA A 2 -0.85 -41.54 66.43
N ALA A 3 -1.61 -40.98 65.50
CA ALA A 3 -1.30 -40.09 64.37
C ALA A 3 -0.55 -38.76 64.69
N SER A 4 0.05 -38.15 63.67
CA SER A 4 -0.44 -36.87 63.08
C SER A 4 0.54 -36.20 62.09
N LYS A 5 0.05 -35.98 60.85
CA LYS A 5 0.17 -34.80 59.94
C LYS A 5 1.54 -34.13 59.75
N ALA A 6 2.18 -34.22 58.58
CA ALA A 6 1.97 -33.49 57.30
C ALA A 6 2.83 -32.21 57.20
N ASP A 7 3.72 -32.15 56.19
CA ASP A 7 3.99 -30.94 55.40
C ASP A 7 4.52 -31.34 54.00
N PRO A 8 3.98 -30.78 52.90
CA PRO A 8 4.19 -31.31 51.56
C PRO A 8 5.46 -30.75 50.92
N ARG A 9 6.12 -31.64 50.18
CA ARG A 9 7.31 -31.34 49.40
C ARG A 9 7.04 -30.19 48.44
N VAL A 10 7.93 -29.20 48.52
CA VAL A 10 8.20 -28.15 47.55
C VAL A 10 8.04 -28.66 46.12
N THR A 11 7.10 -28.10 45.38
CA THR A 11 7.00 -28.27 43.92
C THR A 11 8.22 -27.62 43.26
N PRO A 12 8.90 -28.28 42.32
CA PRO A 12 9.95 -27.63 41.54
C PRO A 12 9.29 -26.61 40.62
N GLN A 13 9.60 -25.32 40.80
CA GLN A 13 9.26 -24.31 39.81
C GLN A 13 10.05 -24.60 38.53
N THR A 14 9.37 -25.14 37.54
CA THR A 14 9.85 -25.20 36.16
C THR A 14 10.09 -23.75 35.71
N ARG A 15 11.36 -23.32 35.65
CA ARG A 15 11.72 -22.07 34.97
C ARG A 15 11.31 -22.20 33.52
N LEU A 16 10.28 -21.45 33.12
CA LEU A 16 9.96 -21.26 31.73
C LEU A 16 11.15 -20.56 31.04
N PRO A 17 11.60 -21.03 29.87
CA PRO A 17 12.65 -20.36 29.12
C PRO A 17 12.16 -18.98 28.67
N ASN A 18 13.04 -17.99 28.82
CA ASN A 18 12.84 -16.60 28.43
C ASN A 18 12.70 -16.49 26.89
N PRO A 19 11.56 -16.11 26.31
CA PRO A 19 11.43 -15.98 24.88
C PRO A 19 11.87 -14.58 24.47
N ARG A 20 13.19 -14.35 24.43
CA ARG A 20 13.75 -13.16 23.78
C ARG A 20 14.99 -13.51 23.00
N ARG A 21 14.77 -14.06 21.80
CA ARG A 21 15.42 -13.66 20.53
C ARG A 21 14.51 -14.07 19.38
N GLY A 22 13.34 -13.44 19.28
CA GLY A 22 12.69 -13.30 17.98
C GLY A 22 13.46 -12.21 17.26
N GLY A 23 14.23 -12.56 16.23
CA GLY A 23 14.69 -11.56 15.27
C GLY A 23 13.46 -10.82 14.77
N SER A 24 13.51 -9.50 14.73
CA SER A 24 12.45 -8.71 14.08
C SER A 24 12.21 -9.31 12.70
N PRO A 25 10.96 -9.63 12.32
CA PRO A 25 10.68 -9.97 10.93
C PRO A 25 11.22 -8.82 10.07
N MET A 26 11.96 -9.17 9.02
CA MET A 26 12.59 -8.23 8.08
C MET A 26 11.61 -7.09 7.76
N SER A 27 12.09 -5.85 7.88
CA SER A 27 11.31 -4.68 7.50
C SER A 27 10.94 -4.81 6.03
N PHE A 28 9.79 -4.25 5.63
CA PHE A 28 9.44 -4.16 4.21
C PHE A 28 10.54 -3.47 3.39
N LEU A 29 11.29 -2.53 3.98
CA LEU A 29 12.49 -1.95 3.35
C LEU A 29 13.58 -3.00 3.08
N ASP A 30 13.73 -3.99 3.97
CA ASP A 30 14.64 -5.11 3.76
C ASP A 30 14.09 -6.08 2.69
N ARG A 31 12.77 -6.13 2.44
CA ARG A 31 12.17 -6.94 1.36
C ARG A 31 12.18 -6.26 0.01
N ILE A 32 11.95 -4.94 -0.05
CA ILE A 32 12.22 -4.12 -1.25
C ILE A 32 13.70 -4.25 -1.61
N ALA A 33 14.60 -4.18 -0.61
CA ALA A 33 16.03 -4.36 -0.84
C ALA A 33 16.44 -5.82 -1.16
N ALA A 34 15.66 -6.83 -0.73
CA ALA A 34 15.95 -8.25 -0.94
C ALA A 34 15.29 -8.84 -2.21
N ALA A 35 14.30 -8.18 -2.81
CA ALA A 35 13.79 -8.53 -4.13
C ALA A 35 14.78 -7.98 -5.18
N LEU A 36 15.50 -8.89 -5.83
CA LEU A 36 16.64 -8.63 -6.74
C LEU A 36 16.30 -7.88 -8.06
N ALA A 37 15.23 -7.07 -8.10
CA ALA A 37 14.97 -6.16 -9.21
C ALA A 37 15.15 -4.71 -8.73
N PRO A 38 15.93 -3.87 -9.44
CA PRO A 38 15.96 -2.45 -9.15
C PRO A 38 14.54 -1.87 -9.31
N ALA A 39 14.23 -0.84 -8.51
CA ALA A 39 13.01 -0.06 -8.70
C ALA A 39 12.91 0.41 -10.16
N ALA A 40 11.68 0.44 -10.70
CA ALA A 40 11.46 0.81 -12.09
C ALA A 40 11.98 2.22 -12.38
N SER A 41 12.71 2.38 -13.50
CA SER A 41 13.17 3.69 -13.95
C SER A 41 12.00 4.58 -14.36
N ASP A 42 12.22 5.90 -14.37
CA ASP A 42 11.19 6.86 -14.81
C ASP A 42 10.70 6.58 -16.24
N GLU A 43 11.60 6.11 -17.11
CA GLU A 43 11.26 5.68 -18.47
C GLU A 43 10.35 4.44 -18.45
N GLN A 44 10.68 3.42 -17.64
CA GLN A 44 9.84 2.23 -17.50
C GLN A 44 8.45 2.56 -16.96
N ARG A 45 8.36 3.44 -15.96
CA ARG A 45 7.06 3.89 -15.42
C ARG A 45 6.25 4.66 -16.46
N ALA A 46 6.89 5.60 -17.17
CA ALA A 46 6.24 6.34 -18.23
C ALA A 46 5.76 5.44 -19.39
N ASP A 47 6.53 4.41 -19.73
CA ASP A 47 6.19 3.45 -20.80
C ASP A 47 5.03 2.54 -20.40
N ALA A 48 5.04 2.04 -19.15
CA ALA A 48 3.93 1.27 -18.60
C ALA A 48 2.63 2.08 -18.60
N ARG A 49 2.70 3.34 -18.14
CA ARG A 49 1.54 4.24 -18.11
C ARG A 49 0.94 4.44 -19.49
N ARG A 50 1.76 4.77 -20.50
CA ARG A 50 1.28 4.98 -21.87
C ARG A 50 0.60 3.75 -22.45
N GLN A 51 1.16 2.56 -22.18
CA GLN A 51 0.55 1.30 -22.63
C GLN A 51 -0.79 1.03 -21.93
N LEU A 52 -0.89 1.30 -20.63
CA LEU A 52 -2.17 1.15 -19.93
C LEU A 52 -3.20 2.18 -20.41
N GLU A 53 -2.82 3.42 -20.66
CA GLU A 53 -3.73 4.46 -21.19
C GLU A 53 -4.35 4.08 -22.54
N GLU A 54 -3.57 3.46 -23.43
CA GLU A 54 -4.08 2.94 -24.70
C GLU A 54 -5.03 1.76 -24.46
N LEU A 55 -4.71 0.88 -23.51
CA LEU A 55 -5.50 -0.30 -23.18
C LEU A 55 -6.79 0.03 -22.40
N SER A 56 -6.80 1.13 -21.64
CA SER A 56 -7.90 1.51 -20.76
C SER A 56 -9.03 2.23 -21.49
N VAL A 57 -8.90 2.52 -22.78
CA VAL A 57 -9.93 3.24 -23.55
C VAL A 57 -11.25 2.47 -23.49
N GLY A 58 -12.25 3.07 -22.82
CA GLY A 58 -13.56 2.43 -22.61
C GLY A 58 -13.62 1.44 -21.46
N GLU A 59 -12.61 1.43 -20.59
CA GLU A 59 -12.53 0.66 -19.34
C GLU A 59 -12.49 1.64 -18.15
N PRO A 60 -13.65 2.12 -17.67
CA PRO A 60 -13.71 3.30 -16.82
C PRO A 60 -12.99 3.15 -15.47
N PHE A 61 -12.94 1.95 -14.88
CA PHE A 61 -12.17 1.71 -13.66
C PHE A 61 -10.67 2.04 -13.84
N ALA A 62 -10.08 1.64 -14.96
CA ALA A 62 -8.66 1.83 -15.23
C ALA A 62 -8.36 3.29 -15.57
N GLU A 63 -9.26 3.97 -16.30
CA GLU A 63 -9.17 5.41 -16.56
C GLU A 63 -9.20 6.22 -15.25
N ASP A 64 -10.10 5.86 -14.33
CA ASP A 64 -10.21 6.54 -13.03
C ASP A 64 -8.97 6.29 -12.15
N ILE A 65 -8.48 5.05 -12.08
CA ILE A 65 -7.27 4.69 -11.33
C ILE A 65 -6.05 5.45 -11.87
N LEU A 66 -5.87 5.50 -13.19
CA LEU A 66 -4.81 6.29 -13.83
C LEU A 66 -4.89 7.78 -13.48
N ALA A 67 -6.10 8.35 -13.47
CA ALA A 67 -6.29 9.74 -13.08
C ALA A 67 -5.91 9.97 -11.60
N GLN A 68 -6.27 9.05 -10.71
CA GLN A 68 -5.92 9.09 -9.29
C GLN A 68 -4.40 8.95 -9.08
N HIS A 69 -3.72 8.04 -9.80
CA HIS A 69 -2.26 7.92 -9.76
C HIS A 69 -1.56 9.24 -10.11
N ARG A 70 -2.02 9.93 -11.16
CA ARG A 70 -1.49 11.24 -11.56
C ARG A 70 -1.71 12.31 -10.49
N GLN A 71 -2.86 12.29 -9.82
CA GLN A 71 -3.15 13.21 -8.71
C GLN A 71 -2.25 12.92 -7.50
N ILE A 72 -2.03 11.65 -7.17
CA ILE A 72 -1.11 11.22 -6.10
C ILE A 72 0.31 11.70 -6.38
N GLU A 73 0.83 11.48 -7.59
CA GLU A 73 2.15 11.97 -8.03
C GLU A 73 2.27 13.50 -7.93
N ALA A 74 1.23 14.22 -8.36
CA ALA A 74 1.19 15.68 -8.26
C ALA A 74 1.24 16.17 -6.81
N LEU A 75 0.56 15.49 -5.88
CA LEU A 75 0.56 15.85 -4.46
C LEU A 75 1.90 15.56 -3.76
N PHE A 76 2.62 14.51 -4.18
CA PHE A 76 4.01 14.32 -3.74
C PHE A 76 4.91 15.47 -4.19
N ALA A 77 4.80 15.87 -5.46
CA ALA A 77 5.56 17.01 -5.99
C ALA A 77 5.19 18.32 -5.27
N GLU A 78 3.90 18.58 -5.03
CA GLU A 78 3.44 19.76 -4.30
C GLU A 78 3.97 19.78 -2.87
N ALA A 79 3.87 18.66 -2.14
CA ALA A 79 4.39 18.55 -0.78
C ALA A 79 5.90 18.83 -0.72
N ARG A 80 6.64 18.36 -1.72
CA ARG A 80 8.10 18.53 -1.83
C ARG A 80 8.51 19.98 -2.09
N GLU A 81 7.82 20.66 -3.00
CA GLU A 81 8.12 22.04 -3.40
C GLU A 81 7.59 23.07 -2.41
N ALA A 82 6.54 22.74 -1.66
CA ALA A 82 5.97 23.59 -0.63
C ALA A 82 6.81 23.60 0.67
N ALA A 83 6.51 24.55 1.55
CA ALA A 83 7.11 24.64 2.89
C ALA A 83 6.06 24.96 3.95
N GLY A 84 6.32 24.53 5.19
CA GLY A 84 5.47 24.83 6.35
C GLY A 84 4.01 24.43 6.10
N PRO A 85 3.03 25.35 6.30
CA PRO A 85 1.61 25.03 6.17
C PRO A 85 1.18 24.48 4.80
N GLY A 86 1.87 24.86 3.71
CA GLY A 86 1.56 24.36 2.37
C GLY A 86 1.92 22.88 2.22
N ALA A 87 3.12 22.50 2.67
CA ALA A 87 3.55 21.10 2.67
C ALA A 87 2.65 20.21 3.55
N GLU A 88 2.17 20.74 4.68
CA GLU A 88 1.19 20.02 5.51
C GLU A 88 -0.16 19.84 4.80
N ALA A 89 -0.62 20.85 4.07
CA ALA A 89 -1.87 20.77 3.31
C ALA A 89 -1.77 19.70 2.22
N ALA A 90 -0.71 19.73 1.42
CA ALA A 90 -0.46 18.74 0.38
C ALA A 90 -0.34 17.31 0.95
N VAL A 91 0.36 17.11 2.08
CA VAL A 91 0.44 15.78 2.71
C VAL A 91 -0.90 15.32 3.30
N ARG A 92 -1.73 16.25 3.81
CA ARG A 92 -3.09 15.90 4.26
C ARG A 92 -3.96 15.46 3.09
N GLU A 93 -3.95 16.20 1.99
CA GLU A 93 -4.69 15.87 0.78
C GLU A 93 -4.21 14.55 0.17
N LEU A 94 -2.89 14.37 0.07
CA LEU A 94 -2.26 13.11 -0.33
C LEU A 94 -2.76 11.94 0.51
N ALA A 95 -2.85 12.10 1.83
CA ALA A 95 -3.33 11.06 2.71
C ALA A 95 -4.81 10.75 2.54
N VAL A 96 -5.65 11.74 2.27
CA VAL A 96 -7.07 11.51 1.96
C VAL A 96 -7.18 10.72 0.66
N LEU A 97 -6.51 11.18 -0.40
CA LEU A 97 -6.56 10.55 -1.71
C LEU A 97 -6.00 9.13 -1.70
N LEU A 98 -4.78 8.91 -1.17
CA LEU A 98 -4.17 7.57 -1.10
C LEU A 98 -5.04 6.60 -0.31
N ASN A 99 -5.67 7.04 0.79
CA ASN A 99 -6.55 6.17 1.57
C ASN A 99 -7.82 5.80 0.79
N GLY A 100 -8.49 6.78 0.17
CA GLY A 100 -9.70 6.51 -0.62
C GLY A 100 -9.41 5.60 -1.81
N HIS A 101 -8.33 5.89 -2.54
CA HIS A 101 -7.85 5.12 -3.69
C HIS A 101 -7.52 3.67 -3.28
N SER A 102 -6.59 3.49 -2.33
CA SER A 102 -6.18 2.15 -1.88
C SER A 102 -7.33 1.32 -1.32
N MET A 103 -8.26 1.92 -0.59
CA MET A 103 -9.41 1.18 -0.05
C MET A 103 -10.40 0.75 -1.16
N ALA A 104 -10.57 1.56 -2.21
CA ALA A 104 -11.40 1.19 -3.36
C ALA A 104 -10.76 0.02 -4.13
N GLU A 105 -9.45 0.02 -4.32
CA GLU A 105 -8.73 -1.06 -4.98
C GLU A 105 -8.75 -2.35 -4.16
N GLU A 106 -8.45 -2.26 -2.86
CA GLU A 106 -8.53 -3.37 -1.92
C GLU A 106 -9.92 -4.03 -1.93
N ALA A 107 -10.99 -3.23 -1.95
CA ALA A 107 -12.35 -3.74 -1.88
C ALA A 107 -12.87 -4.29 -3.21
N VAL A 108 -12.49 -3.66 -4.33
CA VAL A 108 -13.17 -3.89 -5.62
C VAL A 108 -12.24 -4.52 -6.67
N VAL A 109 -10.98 -4.08 -6.75
CA VAL A 109 -10.08 -4.43 -7.86
C VAL A 109 -9.23 -5.66 -7.51
N TYR A 110 -8.74 -5.75 -6.27
CA TYR A 110 -7.81 -6.79 -5.84
C TYR A 110 -8.40 -8.20 -5.80
N PRO A 111 -9.71 -8.40 -5.54
CA PRO A 111 -10.33 -9.70 -5.77
C PRO A 111 -10.14 -10.19 -7.21
N ASP A 112 -10.33 -9.31 -8.20
CA ASP A 112 -10.20 -9.65 -9.62
C ASP A 112 -8.73 -9.75 -10.06
N ILE A 113 -7.81 -8.95 -9.51
CA ILE A 113 -6.36 -9.14 -9.70
C ILE A 113 -5.92 -10.51 -9.17
N SER A 114 -6.42 -10.92 -8.01
CA SER A 114 -6.12 -12.23 -7.40
C SER A 114 -6.56 -13.40 -8.29
N GLU A 115 -7.67 -13.22 -9.01
CA GLU A 115 -8.24 -14.19 -9.94
C GLU A 115 -7.52 -14.20 -11.30
N HIS A 116 -7.25 -13.02 -11.87
CA HIS A 116 -6.80 -12.88 -13.27
C HIS A 116 -5.30 -12.63 -13.45
N SER A 117 -4.64 -11.96 -12.50
CA SER A 117 -3.18 -11.68 -12.52
C SER A 117 -2.39 -12.53 -11.51
N GLY A 118 -3.06 -13.05 -10.48
CA GLY A 118 -2.54 -14.05 -9.56
C GLY A 118 -2.54 -13.61 -8.09
N LYS A 119 -2.82 -14.59 -7.21
CA LYS A 119 -2.98 -14.37 -5.75
C LYS A 119 -1.79 -13.70 -5.06
N ALA A 120 -0.57 -13.94 -5.56
CA ALA A 120 0.64 -13.35 -5.00
C ALA A 120 0.71 -11.82 -5.24
N HIS A 121 0.18 -11.34 -6.36
CA HIS A 121 0.11 -9.91 -6.67
C HIS A 121 -0.83 -9.19 -5.69
N ALA A 122 -2.06 -9.68 -5.55
CA ALA A 122 -3.01 -9.10 -4.61
C ALA A 122 -2.48 -9.12 -3.16
N GLY A 123 -1.88 -10.24 -2.71
CA GLY A 123 -1.29 -10.33 -1.37
C GLY A 123 -0.17 -9.31 -1.13
N MET A 124 0.70 -9.09 -2.12
CA MET A 124 1.74 -8.05 -2.08
C MET A 124 1.12 -6.64 -2.00
N ALA A 125 0.14 -6.37 -2.85
CA ALA A 125 -0.55 -5.08 -2.92
C ALA A 125 -1.20 -4.68 -1.58
N TYR A 126 -1.90 -5.61 -0.91
CA TYR A 126 -2.45 -5.36 0.44
C TYR A 126 -1.36 -5.01 1.47
N GLU A 127 -0.22 -5.69 1.44
CA GLU A 127 0.90 -5.40 2.36
C GLU A 127 1.51 -4.02 2.08
N GLU A 128 1.69 -3.67 0.81
CA GLU A 128 2.23 -2.39 0.36
C GLU A 128 1.32 -1.22 0.77
N HIS A 129 0.01 -1.34 0.57
CA HIS A 129 -0.98 -0.36 1.02
C HIS A 129 -0.97 -0.17 2.53
N ALA A 130 -1.01 -1.27 3.30
CA ALA A 130 -0.99 -1.19 4.76
C ALA A 130 0.28 -0.48 5.26
N MET A 131 1.44 -0.76 4.66
CA MET A 131 2.70 -0.12 5.03
C MET A 131 2.70 1.37 4.67
N THR A 132 2.28 1.72 3.46
CA THR A 132 2.20 3.12 3.00
C THR A 132 1.33 3.96 3.93
N LYS A 133 0.16 3.43 4.36
CA LYS A 133 -0.73 4.07 5.34
C LYS A 133 -0.03 4.36 6.67
N VAL A 134 0.74 3.40 7.19
CA VAL A 134 1.53 3.58 8.42
C VAL A 134 2.61 4.64 8.23
N GLN A 135 3.37 4.57 7.13
CA GLN A 135 4.45 5.52 6.86
C GLN A 135 3.93 6.95 6.68
N LEU A 136 2.77 7.12 6.03
CA LEU A 136 2.14 8.42 5.83
C LEU A 136 1.61 9.01 7.14
N ALA A 137 1.03 8.17 8.01
CA ALA A 137 0.63 8.59 9.36
C ALA A 137 1.83 8.97 10.25
N GLU A 138 3.00 8.40 10.02
CA GLU A 138 4.26 8.82 10.66
C GLU A 138 4.75 10.16 10.10
N LEU A 139 4.73 10.33 8.77
CA LEU A 139 5.11 11.59 8.11
C LEU A 139 4.27 12.78 8.61
N GLN A 140 2.96 12.58 8.77
CA GLN A 140 2.04 13.62 9.28
C GLN A 140 2.34 14.10 10.70
N LYS A 141 3.13 13.35 11.49
CA LYS A 141 3.54 13.72 12.85
C LYS A 141 4.89 14.45 12.89
N MET A 142 5.58 14.52 11.75
CA MET A 142 6.90 15.13 11.64
C MET A 142 6.80 16.61 11.24
N ALA A 143 7.78 17.41 11.64
CA ALA A 143 7.85 18.81 11.25
C ALA A 143 8.16 18.94 9.73
N PRO A 144 7.27 19.55 8.93
CA PRO A 144 7.44 19.69 7.50
C PRO A 144 8.71 20.44 7.12
N GLY A 145 9.34 20.03 6.02
CA GLY A 145 10.53 20.68 5.49
C GLY A 145 11.81 20.46 6.31
N THR A 146 11.79 19.62 7.35
CA THR A 146 13.02 19.08 7.95
C THR A 146 13.68 18.07 6.99
N ARG A 147 14.96 17.77 7.20
CA ARG A 147 15.66 16.77 6.37
C ARG A 147 15.01 15.40 6.53
N GLU A 148 14.73 15.01 7.76
CA GLU A 148 14.13 13.72 8.11
C GLU A 148 12.73 13.59 7.51
N TRP A 149 11.95 14.69 7.47
CA TRP A 149 10.64 14.72 6.80
C TRP A 149 10.75 14.52 5.29
N ARG A 150 11.73 15.17 4.64
CA ARG A 150 11.97 14.99 3.18
C ARG A 150 12.39 13.57 2.86
N GLU A 151 13.34 13.01 3.61
CA GLU A 151 13.78 11.61 3.44
C GLU A 151 12.61 10.64 3.60
N LYS A 152 11.72 10.89 4.57
CA LYS A 152 10.50 10.10 4.76
C LYS A 152 9.52 10.23 3.59
N LEU A 153 9.29 11.45 3.10
CA LEU A 153 8.45 11.70 1.91
C LEU A 153 9.00 10.95 0.70
N ASP A 154 10.31 11.00 0.46
CA ASP A 154 11.00 10.33 -0.67
C ASP A 154 10.86 8.81 -0.61
N HIS A 155 11.00 8.24 0.58
CA HIS A 155 10.83 6.81 0.78
C HIS A 155 9.39 6.35 0.52
N ILE A 156 8.40 7.13 0.97
CA ILE A 156 6.99 6.84 0.72
C ILE A 156 6.70 6.96 -0.78
N GLU A 157 7.15 8.03 -1.43
CA GLU A 157 6.96 8.24 -2.87
C GLU A 157 7.57 7.12 -3.69
N SER A 158 8.80 6.68 -3.36
CA SER A 158 9.47 5.58 -4.06
C SER A 158 8.68 4.26 -3.95
N ALA A 159 8.12 3.98 -2.78
CA ALA A 159 7.29 2.79 -2.56
C ALA A 159 5.97 2.87 -3.35
N VAL A 160 5.30 4.03 -3.34
CA VAL A 160 4.07 4.26 -4.11
C VAL A 160 4.33 4.18 -5.61
N GLN A 161 5.41 4.79 -6.12
CA GLN A 161 5.78 4.72 -7.54
C GLN A 161 6.07 3.29 -8.01
N GLN A 162 6.70 2.48 -7.15
CA GLN A 162 6.95 1.07 -7.46
C GLN A 162 5.65 0.26 -7.49
N HIS A 163 4.74 0.52 -6.55
CA HIS A 163 3.41 -0.08 -6.52
C HIS A 163 2.60 0.25 -7.78
N VAL A 164 2.48 1.56 -8.08
CA VAL A 164 1.83 2.07 -9.29
C VAL A 164 2.42 1.46 -10.55
N TYR A 165 3.74 1.29 -10.62
CA TYR A 165 4.37 0.61 -11.76
C TYR A 165 3.92 -0.86 -11.89
N GLN A 166 3.79 -1.61 -10.80
CA GLN A 166 3.34 -3.00 -10.86
C GLN A 166 1.89 -3.10 -11.35
N GLU A 167 1.03 -2.19 -10.89
CA GLU A 167 -0.35 -2.10 -11.33
C GLU A 167 -0.45 -1.75 -12.82
N GLU A 168 0.24 -0.71 -13.24
CA GLU A 168 0.14 -0.19 -14.60
C GLU A 168 0.83 -1.08 -15.64
N SER A 169 1.93 -1.75 -15.27
CA SER A 169 2.68 -2.61 -16.20
C SER A 169 2.14 -4.03 -16.30
N SER A 170 1.38 -4.49 -15.30
CA SER A 170 1.04 -5.91 -15.14
C SER A 170 -0.41 -6.12 -14.69
N TRP A 171 -0.76 -5.70 -13.47
CA TRP A 171 -1.99 -6.18 -12.84
C TRP A 171 -3.27 -5.65 -13.50
N LEU A 172 -3.35 -4.34 -13.77
CA LEU A 172 -4.50 -3.73 -14.46
C LEU A 172 -4.60 -4.22 -15.92
N PRO A 173 -3.50 -4.28 -16.70
CA PRO A 173 -3.55 -4.89 -18.03
C PRO A 173 -4.08 -6.33 -18.04
N ASP A 174 -3.70 -7.16 -17.06
CA ASP A 174 -4.17 -8.54 -16.97
C ASP A 174 -5.68 -8.60 -16.72
N VAL A 175 -6.21 -7.76 -15.81
CA VAL A 175 -7.66 -7.65 -15.59
C VAL A 175 -8.38 -7.24 -16.88
N ILE A 176 -7.88 -6.22 -17.60
CA ILE A 176 -8.52 -5.76 -18.85
C ILE A 176 -8.54 -6.88 -19.91
N ARG A 177 -7.44 -7.64 -20.04
CA ARG A 177 -7.29 -8.66 -21.09
C ARG A 177 -8.02 -9.97 -20.79
N HIS A 178 -8.20 -10.30 -19.51
CA HIS A 178 -8.63 -11.64 -19.10
C HIS A 178 -9.99 -11.68 -18.41
N ALA A 179 -10.39 -10.63 -17.69
CA ALA A 179 -11.71 -10.58 -17.07
C ALA A 179 -12.81 -10.44 -18.13
N PRO A 180 -13.95 -11.15 -18.01
CA PRO A 180 -15.15 -10.92 -18.82
C PRO A 180 -15.62 -9.46 -18.78
N VAL A 181 -16.30 -9.03 -19.85
CA VAL A 181 -16.80 -7.64 -19.98
C VAL A 181 -17.72 -7.27 -18.81
N GLU A 182 -18.56 -8.21 -18.38
CA GLU A 182 -19.51 -8.02 -17.28
C GLU A 182 -18.79 -7.79 -15.95
N GLU A 183 -17.66 -8.47 -15.71
CA GLU A 183 -16.83 -8.25 -14.52
C GLU A 183 -16.18 -6.86 -14.56
N ARG A 184 -15.62 -6.46 -15.70
CA ARG A 184 -14.99 -5.12 -15.82
C ARG A 184 -16.01 -3.98 -15.66
N GLN A 185 -17.24 -4.18 -16.15
CA GLN A 185 -18.34 -3.25 -15.92
C GLN A 185 -18.73 -3.17 -14.45
N ARG A 186 -18.78 -4.32 -13.75
CA ARG A 186 -19.00 -4.36 -12.30
C ARG A 186 -17.90 -3.61 -11.55
N ILE A 187 -16.62 -3.90 -11.83
CA ILE A 187 -15.47 -3.24 -11.21
C ILE A 187 -15.58 -1.72 -11.40
N SER A 188 -15.89 -1.26 -12.62
CA SER A 188 -16.04 0.17 -12.92
C SER A 188 -17.13 0.86 -12.11
N MET A 189 -18.29 0.21 -11.95
CA MET A 189 -19.38 0.76 -11.16
C MET A 189 -19.05 0.78 -9.67
N GLU A 190 -18.58 -0.35 -9.13
CA GLU A 190 -18.31 -0.51 -7.70
C GLU A 190 -17.13 0.35 -7.25
N PHE A 191 -16.07 0.47 -8.07
CA PHE A 191 -14.91 1.29 -7.77
C PHE A 191 -15.31 2.76 -7.58
N ARG A 192 -16.10 3.30 -8.52
CA ARG A 192 -16.63 4.67 -8.44
C ARG A 192 -17.52 4.87 -7.23
N GLU A 193 -18.46 3.96 -6.99
CA GLU A 193 -19.35 4.05 -5.84
C GLU A 193 -18.57 4.03 -4.52
N TYR A 194 -17.59 3.13 -4.43
CA TYR A 194 -16.75 3.01 -3.25
C TYR A 194 -15.95 4.30 -3.05
N PHE A 195 -15.22 4.77 -4.05
CA PHE A 195 -14.39 5.97 -3.97
C PHE A 195 -15.21 7.24 -3.66
N GLN A 196 -16.38 7.42 -4.29
CA GLN A 196 -17.26 8.58 -4.02
C GLN A 196 -17.72 8.65 -2.56
N ARG A 197 -17.88 7.52 -1.89
CA ARG A 197 -18.24 7.50 -0.47
C ARG A 197 -17.09 7.99 0.42
N PHE A 198 -15.84 7.91 -0.03
CA PHE A 198 -14.69 8.49 0.66
C PHE A 198 -14.55 9.98 0.37
N ASP A 199 -14.78 10.41 -0.87
CA ASP A 199 -14.67 11.81 -1.27
C ASP A 199 -15.72 12.73 -0.60
N GLN A 200 -16.85 12.16 -0.17
CA GLN A 200 -17.93 12.89 0.52
C GLN A 200 -17.86 12.86 2.06
N GLY A 201 -16.87 12.17 2.65
CA GLY A 201 -16.73 11.98 4.10
C GLY A 201 -15.69 12.90 4.73
#